data_AF-H5XNC4-F1
#
_entry.id   AF-H5XNC4-F1
#
_cell.length_a   1.000
_cell.length_b   1.000
_cell.length_c   1.000
_cell.angle_alpha   90.00
_cell.angle_beta   90.00
_cell.angle_gamma   90.00
#
_symmetry.space_group_name_H-M   'P 1'
#
loop_
_entity.id
_entity.type
_entity.pdbx_description
1 polymer ?
#
loop_
_entity_poly.entity_id
_entity_poly.type
_entity_poly.pdbx_seq_one_letter_code
_entity_poly.pdbx_strand_id
1 'polypeptide(L)'
;MPYRASMKNDSSVVDDKFGVREGLDLSSARWRRLPSGVGAGAEKYGTVEYAFVTHSDSVTYVALRQAAGRGGTVLVFTPSEWDAFLLGARAGEFDRSY
;
A
#
# COMPACT_ATOMS: atom_id res chain seq x y z
N MET A 1 32.23 30.67 0.33
CA MET A 1 31.59 29.39 0.75
C MET A 1 30.71 29.66 1.97
N PRO A 2 29.54 29.00 2.18
CA PRO A 2 29.03 27.84 1.45
C PRO A 2 27.60 27.97 0.89
N TYR A 3 27.31 26.99 0.03
CA TYR A 3 26.11 26.60 -0.68
C TYR A 3 25.00 26.10 0.27
N ARG A 4 23.73 26.44 -0.01
CA ARG A 4 22.57 25.62 0.42
C ARG A 4 21.59 25.50 -0.74
N ALA A 5 21.35 24.24 -1.10
CA ALA A 5 20.66 23.78 -2.28
C ALA A 5 19.24 24.36 -2.41
N SER A 6 18.92 24.83 -3.61
CA SER A 6 17.54 24.91 -4.06
C SER A 6 17.00 23.49 -4.08
N MET A 7 16.18 23.15 -3.09
CA MET A 7 15.42 21.90 -3.06
C MET A 7 14.40 22.01 -4.20
N LYS A 8 14.81 21.59 -5.40
CA LYS A 8 13.89 21.40 -6.51
C LYS A 8 12.97 20.27 -6.09
N ASN A 9 11.73 20.62 -5.80
CA ASN A 9 10.66 19.66 -5.63
C ASN A 9 10.31 19.12 -7.02
N ASP A 10 11.23 18.33 -7.60
CA ASP A 10 11.06 17.60 -8.86
C ASP A 10 10.25 16.31 -8.63
N SER A 11 9.28 16.40 -7.71
CA SER A 11 8.24 15.40 -7.54
C SER A 11 7.20 15.68 -8.60
N SER A 12 7.51 15.36 -9.85
CA SER A 12 6.46 14.78 -10.68
C SER A 12 6.03 13.54 -9.90
N VAL A 13 5.04 13.68 -9.03
CA VAL A 13 4.19 12.57 -8.61
C VAL A 13 3.46 12.21 -9.89
N VAL A 14 4.18 11.52 -10.78
CA VAL A 14 3.58 10.87 -11.93
C VAL A 14 2.66 9.88 -11.27
N ASP A 15 1.36 10.10 -11.43
CA ASP A 15 0.36 9.13 -11.01
C ASP A 15 0.49 7.93 -11.95
N ASP A 16 1.55 7.14 -11.76
CA ASP A 16 1.88 5.91 -12.49
C ASP A 16 0.80 4.83 -12.31
N LYS A 17 -0.26 5.13 -11.54
CA LYS A 17 -1.42 4.27 -11.35
C LYS A 17 -2.51 4.44 -12.38
N PHE A 18 -2.46 5.47 -13.24
CA PHE A 18 -3.46 5.66 -14.29
C PHE A 18 -3.40 4.48 -15.27
N GLY A 19 -4.29 3.50 -15.10
CA GLY A 19 -4.40 2.28 -15.92
C GLY A 19 -4.04 0.97 -15.20
N VAL A 20 -3.17 0.99 -14.19
CA VAL A 20 -2.77 -0.24 -13.46
C VAL A 20 -3.95 -0.85 -12.70
N ARG A 21 -4.75 -0.01 -12.03
CA ARG A 21 -5.84 -0.50 -11.18
C ARG A 21 -6.95 -1.22 -11.96
N GLU A 22 -7.16 -0.84 -13.21
CA GLU A 22 -8.17 -1.46 -14.07
C GLU A 22 -7.67 -2.74 -14.74
N GLY A 23 -6.35 -2.86 -14.94
CA GLY A 23 -5.71 -4.05 -15.53
C GLY A 23 -5.22 -5.10 -14.54
N LEU A 24 -5.14 -4.77 -13.24
CA LEU A 24 -4.65 -5.70 -12.22
C LEU A 24 -5.66 -6.81 -11.93
N ASP A 25 -5.35 -8.04 -12.36
CA ASP A 25 -6.16 -9.21 -12.04
C ASP A 25 -6.06 -9.58 -10.55
N LEU A 26 -7.05 -9.15 -9.77
CA LEU A 26 -7.18 -9.48 -8.36
C LEU A 26 -7.90 -10.82 -8.11
N SER A 27 -8.47 -11.45 -9.14
CA SER A 27 -9.21 -12.71 -9.00
C SER A 27 -8.27 -13.89 -8.71
N SER A 28 -7.05 -13.84 -9.25
CA SER A 28 -5.99 -14.82 -9.01
C SER A 28 -5.11 -14.50 -7.80
N ALA A 29 -5.36 -13.37 -7.12
CA ALA A 29 -4.54 -12.91 -6.01
C ALA A 29 -4.54 -13.89 -4.83
N ARG A 30 -3.34 -14.24 -4.36
CA ARG A 30 -3.15 -15.08 -3.17
C ARG A 30 -3.15 -14.23 -1.91
N TRP A 31 -4.34 -14.02 -1.35
CA TRP A 31 -4.56 -13.23 -0.15
C TRP A 31 -3.98 -13.93 1.10
N ARG A 32 -3.13 -13.19 1.83
CA ARG A 32 -2.59 -13.60 3.13
C ARG A 32 -3.25 -12.77 4.22
N ARG A 33 -3.83 -13.46 5.20
CA ARG A 33 -4.48 -12.85 6.36
C ARG A 33 -3.48 -12.69 7.49
N LEU A 34 -3.48 -11.54 8.15
CA LEU A 34 -2.73 -11.37 9.40
C LEU A 34 -3.40 -12.16 10.53
N PRO A 35 -2.64 -12.64 11.53
CA PRO A 35 -3.22 -13.31 12.70
C PRO A 35 -4.28 -12.45 13.38
N SER A 36 -5.33 -13.09 13.91
CA SER A 36 -6.37 -12.42 14.68
C SER A 36 -5.77 -11.71 15.90
N GLY A 37 -6.30 -10.53 16.24
CA GLY A 37 -5.85 -9.74 17.39
C GLY A 37 -4.58 -8.89 17.15
N VAL A 38 -3.98 -8.96 15.96
CA VAL A 38 -2.87 -8.08 15.57
C VAL A 38 -3.41 -6.79 14.96
N GLY A 39 -3.09 -5.65 15.58
CA GLY A 39 -3.46 -4.31 15.12
C GLY A 39 -4.62 -3.68 15.91
N ALA A 40 -4.55 -2.36 16.11
CA ALA A 40 -5.57 -1.63 16.84
C ALA A 40 -6.93 -1.73 16.15
N GLY A 41 -7.96 -2.15 16.91
CA GLY A 41 -9.32 -2.29 16.39
C GLY A 41 -9.60 -3.57 15.58
N ALA A 42 -8.66 -4.52 15.51
CA ALA A 42 -8.86 -5.78 14.78
C ALA A 42 -10.08 -6.58 15.24
N GLU A 43 -10.45 -6.49 16.52
CA GLU A 43 -11.66 -7.15 17.05
C GLU A 43 -12.95 -6.50 16.57
N LYS A 44 -12.93 -5.17 16.36
CA LYS A 44 -14.11 -4.38 15.97
C LYS A 44 -14.28 -4.28 14.46
N TYR A 45 -13.18 -4.13 13.73
CA TYR A 45 -13.19 -3.85 12.29
C TYR A 45 -12.71 -5.04 11.45
N GLY A 46 -12.26 -6.12 12.10
CA GLY A 46 -11.61 -7.24 11.44
C GLY A 46 -10.13 -6.97 11.15
N THR A 47 -9.46 -7.99 10.64
CA THR A 47 -8.04 -7.90 10.24
C THR A 47 -7.91 -7.48 8.77
N VAL A 48 -6.68 -7.15 8.35
CA VAL A 48 -6.33 -6.84 6.96
C VAL A 48 -5.76 -8.08 6.27
N GLU A 49 -6.07 -8.23 4.98
CA GLU A 49 -5.41 -9.17 4.08
C GLU A 49 -4.54 -8.44 3.06
N TYR A 50 -3.45 -9.07 2.65
CA TYR A 50 -2.55 -8.54 1.65
C TYR A 50 -2.15 -9.58 0.61
N ALA A 51 -1.89 -9.15 -0.62
CA ALA A 51 -1.43 -9.99 -1.71
C ALA A 51 -0.33 -9.29 -2.52
N PHE A 52 0.60 -10.07 -3.04
CA PHE A 52 1.50 -9.65 -4.11
C PHE A 52 0.88 -10.09 -5.43
N VAL A 53 0.71 -9.16 -6.36
CA VAL A 53 0.04 -9.42 -7.65
C VAL A 53 0.95 -8.92 -8.77
N THR A 54 1.43 -9.83 -9.60
CA THR A 54 2.21 -9.49 -10.78
C THR A 54 1.27 -9.14 -11.92
N HIS A 55 1.42 -7.94 -12.47
CA HIS A 55 0.63 -7.44 -13.59
C HIS A 55 1.24 -7.87 -14.93
N SER A 56 0.55 -7.58 -16.02
CA SER A 56 0.99 -7.93 -17.38
C SER A 56 2.29 -7.24 -17.81
N ASP A 57 2.62 -6.11 -17.19
CA ASP A 57 3.89 -5.39 -17.33
C ASP A 57 5.08 -6.06 -16.59
N SER A 58 4.86 -7.22 -15.98
CA SER A 58 5.83 -7.96 -15.14
C SER A 58 6.24 -7.23 -13.85
N VAL A 59 5.56 -6.16 -13.47
CA VAL A 59 5.75 -5.46 -12.19
C VAL A 59 4.84 -6.10 -11.14
N THR A 60 5.37 -6.29 -9.92
CA THR A 60 4.60 -6.80 -8.78
C THR A 60 4.07 -5.65 -7.94
N TYR A 61 2.75 -5.60 -7.82
CA TYR A 61 2.01 -4.64 -7.01
C TYR A 61 1.61 -5.26 -5.68
N VAL A 62 1.37 -4.41 -4.68
CA VAL A 62 0.84 -4.83 -3.38
C VAL A 62 -0.62 -4.42 -3.27
N ALA A 63 -1.49 -5.38 -3.01
CA ALA A 63 -2.91 -5.15 -2.78
C ALA A 63 -3.26 -5.39 -1.32
N LEU A 64 -4.01 -4.47 -0.69
CA LEU A 64 -4.55 -4.58 0.66
C LEU A 64 -6.07 -4.53 0.63
N ARG A 65 -6.72 -5.32 1.49
CA ARG A 65 -8.17 -5.23 1.72
C ARG A 65 -8.54 -5.59 3.15
N GLN A 66 -9.75 -5.19 3.56
CA GLN A 66 -10.34 -5.68 4.80
C GLN A 66 -10.73 -7.16 4.64
N ALA A 67 -10.42 -7.97 5.65
CA ALA A 67 -10.69 -9.40 5.61
C ALA A 67 -12.17 -9.73 5.83
N ALA A 68 -12.87 -8.87 6.57
CA ALA A 68 -14.32 -8.91 6.81
C ALA A 68 -15.03 -8.09 5.71
N GLY A 69 -15.13 -8.66 4.51
CA GLY A 69 -15.82 -8.01 3.39
C GLY A 69 -15.16 -8.33 2.06
N ARG A 70 -15.48 -9.49 1.48
CA ARG A 70 -14.93 -9.95 0.19
C ARG A 70 -15.35 -9.12 -1.04
N GLY A 71 -15.93 -7.93 -0.84
CA GLY A 71 -16.25 -6.93 -1.87
C GLY A 71 -15.96 -5.48 -1.45
N GLY A 72 -15.18 -5.28 -0.39
CA GLY A 72 -14.76 -3.95 0.05
C GLY A 72 -13.64 -3.36 -0.81
N THR A 73 -13.37 -2.07 -0.63
CA THR A 73 -12.30 -1.34 -1.35
C THR A 73 -10.95 -2.06 -1.23
N VAL A 74 -10.28 -2.23 -2.36
CA VAL A 74 -8.91 -2.72 -2.44
C VAL A 74 -7.96 -1.54 -2.63
N LEU A 75 -6.96 -1.42 -1.76
CA LEU A 75 -5.87 -0.47 -1.93
C LEU A 75 -4.75 -1.14 -2.70
N VAL A 76 -4.36 -0.56 -3.84
CA VAL A 76 -3.24 -1.05 -4.66
C VAL A 76 -2.09 -0.06 -4.55
N PHE A 77 -0.88 -0.57 -4.37
CA PHE A 77 0.39 0.16 -4.30
C PHE A 77 1.32 -0.31 -5.42
N THR A 78 1.95 0.65 -6.09
CA THR A 78 3.16 0.41 -6.89
C THR A 78 4.32 0.00 -5.98
N PRO A 79 5.42 -0.56 -6.52
CA PRO A 79 6.61 -0.86 -5.71
C PRO A 79 7.14 0.35 -4.94
N SER A 80 7.28 1.50 -5.60
CA SER A 80 7.84 2.71 -5.00
C SER A 80 6.94 3.30 -3.90
N GLU A 81 5.62 3.30 -4.09
CA GLU A 81 4.70 3.72 -3.05
C GLU A 81 4.64 2.74 -1.88
N TRP A 82 4.79 1.44 -2.14
CA TRP A 82 4.86 0.45 -1.06
C TRP A 82 6.12 0.67 -0.21
N ASP A 83 7.25 0.93 -0.85
CA ASP A 83 8.49 1.26 -0.15
C ASP A 83 8.35 2.56 0.67
N ALA A 84 7.77 3.60 0.08
CA ALA A 84 7.50 4.86 0.77
C ALA A 84 6.53 4.68 1.96
N PHE A 85 5.47 3.90 1.77
CA PHE A 85 4.51 3.56 2.83
C PHE A 85 5.22 2.84 4.00
N LEU A 86 6.04 1.84 3.69
CA LEU A 86 6.79 1.10 4.70
C LEU A 86 7.82 1.97 5.44
N LEU A 87 8.46 2.91 4.75
CA LEU A 87 9.36 3.87 5.37
C LEU A 87 8.63 4.78 6.37
N GLY A 88 7.50 5.37 5.96
CA GLY A 88 6.67 6.19 6.85
C GLY A 88 6.11 5.38 8.04
N ALA A 89 5.62 4.17 7.79
CA ALA A 89 5.11 3.30 8.84
C ALA A 89 6.19 2.94 9.88
N ARG A 90 7.41 2.62 9.44
CA ARG A 90 8.53 2.36 10.35
C ARG A 90 9.03 3.60 11.08
N ALA A 91 8.84 4.79 10.50
CA ALA A 91 9.15 6.06 11.15
C ALA A 91 8.11 6.46 12.21
N GLY A 92 7.04 5.67 12.40
CA GLY A 92 6.01 5.95 13.40
C GLY A 92 4.99 7.00 12.95
N GLU A 93 4.90 7.32 11.65
CA GLU A 93 3.94 8.31 11.11
C GLU A 93 2.47 7.95 11.43
N PHE A 94 2.18 6.69 11.73
CA PHE A 94 0.86 6.21 12.11
C PHE A 94 0.68 5.98 13.62
N ASP A 95 1.72 6.18 14.43
CA ASP A 95 1.70 6.01 15.89
C ASP A 95 1.09 7.26 16.54
N ARG A 96 -0.18 7.51 16.23
CA ARG A 96 -0.94 8.62 16.80
C ARG A 96 -1.44 8.24 18.18
N SER A 97 -0.98 8.97 19.19
CA SER A 97 -1.54 8.96 20.54
C SER A 97 -2.89 9.69 20.53
N TYR A 98 -3.98 8.93 20.40
CA TYR A 98 -5.32 9.39 20.74
C TYR A 98 -5.64 9.08 22.20
#